data_AF-J5HDS0-F1
#
_entry.id   AF-J5HDS0-F1
#
_cell.length_a   1.000
_cell.length_b   1.000
_cell.length_c   1.000
_cell.angle_alpha   90.00
_cell.angle_beta   90.00
_cell.angle_gamma   90.00
#
_symmetry.space_group_name_H-M   'P 1'
#
loop_
_entity.id
_entity.type
_entity.pdbx_description
1 polymer ?
#
loop_
_entity_poly.entity_id
_entity_poly.type
_entity_poly.pdbx_seq_one_letter_code
_entity_poly.pdbx_strand_id
1 'polypeptide(L)'
;MKKLGQLSKKLFAFSVILMLTVGARAINAQGNINITKNNEAFLVKVMAQKSAFKKQQMLVDYSSKKQAATGRYADKTPDGKISWTVSKDTNYDLTPVAMEMMKKLTLGGKKITLPTTFASIGANYGEFDKFDYLKLKKDEKVVVLENTKNKANLLFETTSLKITDLKKLGFNDFVLRGDLYQRYKYDLAVGLDLENKKIVGLYNSNNYLWATRDLKVDKVGIGSTFNEMYAKFGTPTFIRKQKAKEFNLTSVGYSFFDENNNVSIIVFHHSDKVFNGREFVASKPNIITEVAVDFRYMSK
;
A
#
# COMPACT_ATOMS: atom_id res chain seq x y z
N MET A 1 -22.99 -27.42 -0.05
CA MET A 1 -22.20 -26.18 0.19
C MET A 1 -22.93 -24.97 -0.39
N LYS A 2 -23.88 -24.37 0.35
CA LYS A 2 -24.76 -23.29 -0.15
C LYS A 2 -24.66 -21.97 0.65
N LYS A 3 -23.71 -21.84 1.60
CA LYS A 3 -23.70 -20.73 2.57
C LYS A 3 -22.70 -19.59 2.33
N LEU A 4 -21.72 -19.73 1.42
CA LEU A 4 -20.76 -18.63 1.12
C LEU A 4 -21.23 -17.67 0.01
N GLY A 5 -22.19 -18.09 -0.84
CA GLY A 5 -22.79 -17.23 -1.88
C GLY A 5 -23.84 -16.23 -1.35
N GLN A 6 -24.19 -16.29 -0.07
CA GLN A 6 -25.11 -15.32 0.56
C GLN A 6 -24.39 -14.05 1.05
N LEU A 7 -23.08 -14.11 1.33
CA LEU A 7 -22.32 -12.93 1.77
C LEU A 7 -22.06 -11.94 0.62
N SER A 8 -21.78 -12.43 -0.59
CA SER A 8 -21.59 -11.58 -1.77
C SER A 8 -22.89 -10.95 -2.28
N LYS A 9 -24.03 -11.61 -2.10
CA LYS A 9 -25.35 -11.05 -2.48
C LYS A 9 -25.91 -10.07 -1.44
N LYS A 10 -25.60 -10.22 -0.15
CA LYS A 10 -26.03 -9.27 0.88
C LYS A 10 -25.24 -7.96 0.90
N LEU A 11 -24.01 -7.95 0.37
CA LEU A 11 -23.23 -6.71 0.18
C LEU A 11 -23.78 -5.80 -0.94
N PHE A 12 -24.60 -6.33 -1.85
CA PHE A 12 -25.10 -5.60 -3.02
C PHE A 12 -26.60 -5.26 -2.99
N ALA A 13 -27.31 -5.73 -1.95
CA ALA A 13 -28.74 -5.46 -1.74
C ALA A 13 -29.01 -4.70 -0.44
N PHE A 14 -28.05 -3.90 0.05
CA PHE A 14 -28.35 -2.82 0.97
C PHE A 14 -28.50 -1.53 0.17
N SER A 15 -29.77 -1.21 -0.07
CA SER A 15 -30.24 0.14 -0.31
C SER A 15 -29.43 1.15 0.51
N VAL A 16 -29.11 2.27 -0.14
CA VAL A 16 -28.39 3.46 0.35
C VAL A 16 -29.04 4.14 1.57
N ILE A 17 -29.99 3.50 2.28
CA ILE A 17 -30.71 4.06 3.41
C ILE A 17 -30.90 2.94 4.45
N LEU A 18 -30.60 3.25 5.72
CA LEU A 18 -30.75 2.45 6.95
C LEU A 18 -29.65 1.39 7.27
N MET A 19 -28.50 1.85 7.78
CA MET A 19 -27.80 1.21 8.90
C MET A 19 -26.75 2.17 9.48
N LEU A 20 -27.18 3.09 10.33
CA LEU A 20 -26.33 4.06 11.04
C LEU A 20 -26.19 3.74 12.54
N THR A 21 -26.41 2.49 12.94
CA THR A 21 -26.44 2.10 14.36
C THR A 21 -25.75 0.76 14.61
N VAL A 22 -24.48 0.64 14.25
CA VAL A 22 -23.56 -0.26 14.98
C VAL A 22 -22.63 0.64 15.77
N GLY A 23 -22.87 0.69 17.09
CA GLY A 23 -22.29 1.68 18.00
C GLY A 23 -20.77 1.67 17.97
N ALA A 24 -20.19 2.67 17.32
CA ALA A 24 -18.82 3.09 17.52
C ALA A 24 -18.64 3.39 19.03
N ARG A 25 -17.94 2.52 19.75
CA ARG A 25 -17.55 2.79 21.14
C ARG A 25 -16.36 3.74 21.13
N ALA A 26 -16.62 5.03 21.26
CA ALA A 26 -15.59 6.02 21.60
C ALA A 26 -15.27 5.85 23.09
N ILE A 27 -14.09 5.34 23.44
CA ILE A 27 -13.76 5.13 24.87
C ILE A 27 -12.40 5.70 25.30
N ASN A 28 -11.49 6.12 24.41
CA ASN A 28 -10.24 6.74 24.89
C ASN A 28 -9.75 7.86 23.96
N ALA A 29 -9.34 8.99 24.53
CA ALA A 29 -8.64 10.07 23.85
C ALA A 29 -7.19 10.16 24.36
N GLN A 30 -6.25 10.46 23.47
CA GLN A 30 -4.87 10.77 23.84
C GLN A 30 -4.46 12.10 23.20
N GLY A 31 -4.38 13.15 24.02
CA GLY A 31 -4.16 14.51 23.52
C GLY A 31 -5.22 14.91 22.49
N ASN A 32 -4.80 15.27 21.28
CA ASN A 32 -5.70 15.68 20.18
C ASN A 32 -6.20 14.51 19.31
N ILE A 33 -6.08 13.28 19.79
CA ILE A 33 -6.46 12.08 19.04
C ILE A 33 -7.65 11.40 19.71
N ASN A 34 -8.76 11.28 18.97
CA ASN A 34 -9.90 10.45 19.34
C ASN A 34 -9.71 9.04 18.78
N ILE A 35 -9.95 8.02 19.60
CA ILE A 35 -9.83 6.61 19.21
C ILE A 35 -11.21 5.99 19.08
N THR A 36 -11.51 5.44 17.90
CA THR A 36 -12.73 4.66 17.67
C THR A 36 -12.37 3.24 17.25
N LYS A 37 -12.95 2.24 17.90
CA LYS A 37 -12.69 0.82 17.62
C LYS A 37 -13.88 0.18 16.91
N ASN A 38 -13.61 -0.88 16.13
CA ASN A 38 -14.60 -1.58 15.30
C ASN A 38 -15.38 -0.62 14.38
N ASN A 39 -14.71 0.40 13.83
CA ASN A 39 -15.36 1.47 13.09
C ASN A 39 -15.54 1.11 11.59
N GLU A 40 -16.29 0.05 11.31
CA GLU A 40 -16.58 -0.38 9.94
C GLU A 40 -17.33 0.70 9.14
N ALA A 41 -18.15 1.52 9.82
CA ALA A 41 -18.87 2.64 9.21
C ALA A 41 -17.92 3.66 8.55
N PHE A 42 -16.70 3.83 9.08
CA PHE A 42 -15.68 4.67 8.44
C PHE A 42 -15.31 4.13 7.05
N LEU A 43 -15.04 2.83 6.94
CA LEU A 43 -14.69 2.18 5.67
C LEU A 43 -15.83 2.28 4.67
N VAL A 44 -17.08 2.06 5.11
CA VAL A 44 -18.26 2.24 4.26
C VAL A 44 -18.32 3.66 3.71
N LYS A 45 -18.10 4.68 4.55
CA LYS A 45 -18.12 6.09 4.14
C LYS A 45 -16.99 6.43 3.15
N VAL A 46 -15.81 5.85 3.31
CA VAL A 46 -14.70 5.98 2.35
C VAL A 46 -15.10 5.36 1.01
N MET A 47 -15.58 4.12 1.01
CA MET A 47 -15.91 3.37 -0.22
C MET A 47 -17.13 3.93 -0.95
N ALA A 48 -18.04 4.61 -0.26
CA ALA A 48 -19.18 5.28 -0.89
C ALA A 48 -18.78 6.50 -1.76
N GLN A 49 -17.55 7.01 -1.62
CA GLN A 49 -17.09 8.15 -2.41
C GLN A 49 -16.70 7.72 -3.81
N LYS A 50 -17.57 7.97 -4.80
CA LYS A 50 -17.25 7.73 -6.23
C LYS A 50 -15.93 8.37 -6.67
N SER A 51 -15.58 9.53 -6.10
CA SER A 51 -14.32 10.22 -6.38
C SER A 51 -13.07 9.43 -5.97
N ALA A 52 -13.19 8.51 -5.01
CA ALA A 52 -12.10 7.65 -4.55
C ALA A 52 -11.62 6.65 -5.63
N PHE A 53 -12.43 6.43 -6.68
CA PHE A 53 -12.13 5.50 -7.77
C PHE A 53 -11.71 6.16 -9.09
N LYS A 54 -11.58 7.49 -9.12
CA LYS A 54 -11.25 8.23 -10.35
C LYS A 54 -9.84 7.92 -10.87
N LYS A 55 -8.86 7.78 -9.98
CA LYS A 55 -7.46 7.53 -10.37
C LYS A 55 -7.29 6.16 -11.01
N GLN A 56 -8.04 5.18 -10.54
CA GLN A 56 -8.06 3.80 -10.98
C GLN A 56 -8.40 3.66 -12.45
N GLN A 57 -9.28 4.54 -12.95
CA GLN A 57 -9.73 4.49 -14.34
C GLN A 57 -8.56 4.63 -15.34
N MET A 58 -7.43 5.26 -14.95
CA MET A 58 -6.27 5.35 -15.86
C MET A 58 -5.55 4.02 -16.09
N LEU A 59 -5.71 3.07 -15.16
CA LEU A 59 -5.06 1.75 -15.18
C LEU A 59 -5.92 0.68 -15.86
N VAL A 60 -7.23 0.92 -15.95
CA VAL A 60 -8.20 -0.01 -16.51
C VAL A 60 -8.02 -0.11 -18.03
N ASP A 61 -8.16 -1.34 -18.52
CA ASP A 61 -8.35 -1.62 -19.93
C ASP A 61 -9.85 -1.68 -20.25
N TYR A 62 -10.38 -0.61 -20.86
CA TYR A 62 -11.80 -0.55 -21.28
C TYR A 62 -12.06 -1.20 -22.63
N SER A 63 -11.02 -1.70 -23.30
CA SER A 63 -11.19 -2.25 -24.64
C SER A 63 -11.98 -3.56 -24.59
N SER A 64 -12.96 -3.71 -25.49
CA SER A 64 -13.67 -4.98 -25.68
C SER A 64 -12.75 -6.09 -26.20
N LYS A 65 -11.62 -5.70 -26.80
CA LYS A 65 -10.53 -6.57 -27.23
C LYS A 65 -9.31 -6.27 -26.37
N LYS A 66 -9.14 -7.03 -25.28
CA LYS A 66 -8.02 -6.96 -24.34
C LYS A 66 -6.75 -6.40 -24.98
N GLN A 67 -6.23 -5.31 -24.45
CA GLN A 67 -5.05 -4.62 -24.93
C GLN A 67 -3.88 -5.61 -25.04
N ALA A 68 -3.25 -5.66 -26.20
CA ALA A 68 -2.08 -6.50 -26.43
C ALA A 68 -0.88 -6.03 -25.59
N ALA A 69 -0.08 -6.97 -25.10
CA ALA A 69 1.16 -6.70 -24.39
C ALA A 69 2.29 -6.38 -25.38
N THR A 70 2.27 -5.17 -25.96
CA THR A 70 3.26 -4.67 -26.91
C THR A 70 3.81 -3.29 -26.53
N GLY A 71 4.92 -2.88 -27.13
CA GLY A 71 5.58 -1.60 -26.86
C GLY A 71 5.95 -1.45 -25.37
N ARG A 72 5.58 -0.32 -24.75
CA ARG A 72 5.81 -0.08 -23.31
C ARG A 72 5.18 -1.14 -22.39
N TYR A 73 4.14 -1.83 -22.85
CA TYR A 73 3.41 -2.85 -22.10
C TYR A 73 3.89 -4.28 -22.39
N ALA A 74 4.96 -4.44 -23.18
CA ALA A 74 5.43 -5.75 -23.61
C ALA A 74 5.78 -6.68 -22.44
N ASP A 75 5.53 -7.97 -22.65
CA ASP A 75 5.76 -9.03 -21.66
C ASP A 75 7.25 -9.33 -21.43
N LYS A 76 8.14 -8.78 -22.25
CA LYS A 76 9.58 -8.95 -22.15
C LYS A 76 10.28 -7.60 -22.12
N THR A 77 11.44 -7.57 -21.46
CA THR A 77 12.33 -6.42 -21.51
C THR A 77 12.87 -6.20 -22.92
N PRO A 78 13.25 -4.96 -23.29
CA PRO A 78 13.78 -4.68 -24.63
C PRO A 78 15.03 -5.50 -24.98
N ASP A 79 15.85 -5.86 -23.99
CA ASP A 79 17.04 -6.71 -24.14
C ASP A 79 16.75 -8.21 -24.05
N GLY A 80 15.48 -8.60 -23.88
CA GLY A 80 15.04 -9.99 -23.84
C GLY A 80 15.41 -10.79 -22.59
N LYS A 81 16.11 -10.19 -21.60
CA LYS A 81 16.61 -10.92 -20.42
C LYS A 81 15.52 -11.30 -19.43
N ILE A 82 14.46 -10.50 -19.31
CA ILE A 82 13.38 -10.76 -18.36
C ILE A 82 12.05 -10.88 -19.10
N SER A 83 11.26 -11.88 -18.70
CA SER A 83 9.88 -12.07 -19.14
C SER A 83 8.95 -11.95 -17.94
N TRP A 84 8.08 -10.95 -17.96
CA TRP A 84 7.11 -10.66 -16.90
C TRP A 84 6.01 -11.71 -16.79
N THR A 85 5.82 -12.56 -17.79
CA THR A 85 4.80 -13.61 -17.82
C THR A 85 5.22 -14.94 -17.21
N VAL A 86 6.50 -15.11 -16.87
CA VAL A 86 7.01 -16.36 -16.27
C VAL A 86 6.35 -16.57 -14.91
N SER A 87 5.78 -17.76 -14.70
CA SER A 87 4.95 -18.08 -13.53
C SER A 87 5.72 -18.38 -12.25
N LYS A 88 7.04 -18.58 -12.33
CA LYS A 88 7.90 -18.90 -11.17
C LYS A 88 8.48 -17.65 -10.52
N ASP A 89 8.63 -17.72 -9.20
CA ASP A 89 9.44 -16.78 -8.46
C ASP A 89 10.90 -16.86 -8.91
N THR A 90 11.57 -15.71 -8.94
CA THR A 90 12.97 -15.61 -9.38
C THR A 90 13.73 -14.68 -8.45
N ASN A 91 14.96 -15.06 -8.13
CA ASN A 91 15.93 -14.24 -7.41
C ASN A 91 17.11 -13.93 -8.34
N TYR A 92 17.66 -12.75 -8.17
CA TYR A 92 18.86 -12.27 -8.81
C TYR A 92 19.77 -11.68 -7.74
N ASP A 93 21.00 -11.37 -8.12
CA ASP A 93 21.96 -10.76 -7.21
C ASP A 93 21.47 -9.40 -6.70
N LEU A 94 21.96 -9.02 -5.52
CA LEU A 94 21.74 -7.69 -4.97
C LEU A 94 22.33 -6.64 -5.91
N THR A 95 21.60 -5.55 -6.09
CA THR A 95 22.03 -4.45 -6.96
C THR A 95 22.21 -3.17 -6.13
N PRO A 96 23.37 -2.50 -6.21
CA PRO A 96 23.59 -1.22 -5.52
C PRO A 96 22.60 -0.12 -5.91
N VAL A 97 21.88 -0.28 -7.03
CA VAL A 97 20.89 0.70 -7.52
C VAL A 97 19.80 0.99 -6.49
N ALA A 98 19.46 0.03 -5.63
CA ALA A 98 18.41 0.21 -4.62
C ALA A 98 18.75 1.31 -3.61
N MET A 99 20.04 1.50 -3.27
CA MET A 99 20.48 2.61 -2.41
C MET A 99 20.21 3.97 -3.09
N GLU A 100 20.57 4.09 -4.37
CA GLU A 100 20.35 5.32 -5.13
C GLU A 100 18.86 5.59 -5.37
N MET A 101 18.06 4.54 -5.52
CA MET A 101 16.60 4.64 -5.63
C MET A 101 15.99 5.23 -4.35
N MET A 102 16.44 4.80 -3.17
CA MET A 102 15.96 5.34 -1.88
C MET A 102 16.22 6.84 -1.72
N LYS A 103 17.31 7.36 -2.32
CA LYS A 103 17.63 8.81 -2.31
C LYS A 103 16.72 9.64 -3.21
N LYS A 104 16.01 9.00 -4.14
CA LYS A 104 15.18 9.61 -5.20
C LYS A 104 13.67 9.41 -4.99
N LEU A 105 13.27 9.08 -3.76
CA LEU A 105 11.85 8.97 -3.41
C LEU A 105 11.17 10.33 -3.42
N THR A 106 9.97 10.35 -3.98
CA THR A 106 9.08 11.52 -3.91
C THR A 106 7.67 11.11 -3.54
N LEU A 107 6.99 11.97 -2.78
CA LEU A 107 5.59 11.82 -2.38
C LEU A 107 4.84 13.10 -2.71
N GLY A 108 3.89 13.01 -3.66
CA GLY A 108 3.18 14.20 -4.17
C GLY A 108 4.14 15.22 -4.81
N GLY A 109 5.23 14.74 -5.43
CA GLY A 109 6.25 15.56 -6.08
C GLY A 109 7.30 16.17 -5.14
N LYS A 110 7.17 15.99 -3.83
CA LYS A 110 8.17 16.45 -2.84
C LYS A 110 9.13 15.33 -2.47
N LYS A 111 10.40 15.63 -2.28
CA LYS A 111 11.40 14.66 -1.79
C LYS A 111 10.98 14.13 -0.41
N ILE A 112 11.14 12.82 -0.21
CA ILE A 112 10.92 12.16 1.08
C ILE A 112 12.08 11.19 1.32
N THR A 113 12.41 10.96 2.59
CA THR A 113 13.43 9.99 3.01
C THR A 113 12.80 9.04 4.01
N LEU A 114 13.20 7.76 4.01
CA LEU A 114 12.86 6.82 5.06
C LEU A 114 14.12 6.48 5.85
N PRO A 115 14.01 6.23 7.17
CA PRO A 115 12.80 6.36 8.01
C PRO A 115 12.35 7.83 8.20
N THR A 116 11.07 8.06 8.54
CA THR A 116 10.49 9.41 8.67
C THR A 116 9.44 9.54 9.79
N THR A 117 8.79 10.70 9.89
CA THR A 117 7.72 11.02 10.84
C THR A 117 6.44 11.45 10.12
N PHE A 118 5.29 11.40 10.79
CA PHE A 118 4.03 11.88 10.23
C PHE A 118 4.07 13.38 9.90
N ALA A 119 4.71 14.20 10.75
CA ALA A 119 4.89 15.62 10.50
C ALA A 119 5.64 15.89 9.18
N SER A 120 6.62 15.04 8.84
CA SER A 120 7.40 15.14 7.60
C SER A 120 6.61 14.69 6.36
N ILE A 121 5.68 13.75 6.54
CA ILE A 121 4.75 13.34 5.47
C ILE A 121 3.79 14.47 5.13
N GLY A 122 3.30 15.21 6.12
CA GLY A 122 2.47 16.39 5.88
C GLY A 122 1.96 17.03 7.17
N ALA A 123 1.74 18.34 7.11
CA ALA A 123 1.36 19.15 8.28
C ALA A 123 0.09 18.66 9.00
N ASN A 124 -0.83 18.00 8.29
CA ASN A 124 -2.06 17.50 8.90
C ASN A 124 -1.84 16.27 9.80
N TYR A 125 -0.72 15.56 9.66
CA TYR A 125 -0.51 14.27 10.28
C TYR A 125 0.34 14.31 11.54
N GLY A 126 0.98 15.43 11.87
CA GLY A 126 1.97 15.52 12.95
C GLY A 126 1.45 15.18 14.36
N GLU A 127 0.15 15.25 14.63
CA GLU A 127 -0.38 14.79 15.95
C GLU A 127 -0.26 13.26 16.12
N PHE A 128 -0.18 12.49 15.04
CA PHE A 128 0.01 11.04 15.10
C PHE A 128 1.41 10.65 15.61
N ASP A 129 2.43 11.50 15.44
CA ASP A 129 3.78 11.27 16.01
C ASP A 129 3.77 11.16 17.55
N LYS A 130 2.76 11.72 18.21
CA LYS A 130 2.62 11.75 19.67
C LYS A 130 1.78 10.59 20.23
N PHE A 131 1.20 9.78 19.35
CA PHE A 131 0.35 8.67 19.77
C PHE A 131 1.19 7.51 20.27
N ASP A 132 0.78 6.91 21.40
CA ASP A 132 1.45 5.73 21.94
C ASP A 132 0.79 4.48 21.37
N TYR A 133 1.35 3.99 20.26
CA TYR A 133 0.83 2.85 19.52
C TYR A 133 0.88 1.53 20.30
N LEU A 134 1.71 1.43 21.35
CA LEU A 134 1.77 0.26 22.21
C LEU A 134 0.51 0.09 23.08
N LYS A 135 -0.33 1.14 23.20
CA LYS A 135 -1.63 1.06 23.88
C LYS A 135 -2.73 0.42 23.04
N LEU A 136 -2.50 0.22 21.75
CA LEU A 136 -3.41 -0.55 20.91
C LEU A 136 -3.32 -2.03 21.33
N LYS A 137 -4.46 -2.68 21.57
CA LYS A 137 -4.43 -4.10 21.94
C LYS A 137 -4.06 -4.92 20.71
N LYS A 138 -3.39 -6.05 20.93
CA LYS A 138 -3.16 -7.02 19.86
C LYS A 138 -4.52 -7.48 19.29
N ASP A 139 -4.63 -7.49 17.97
CA ASP A 139 -5.76 -8.07 17.23
C ASP A 139 -7.10 -7.31 17.30
N GLU A 140 -7.10 -6.02 17.65
CA GLU A 140 -8.27 -5.14 17.42
C GLU A 140 -8.51 -4.95 15.92
N LYS A 141 -9.77 -5.09 15.50
CA LYS A 141 -10.21 -4.86 14.12
C LYS A 141 -10.68 -3.43 13.94
N VAL A 142 -10.30 -2.84 12.81
CA VAL A 142 -10.75 -1.51 12.35
C VAL A 142 -10.68 -0.44 13.45
N VAL A 143 -9.46 -0.03 13.78
CA VAL A 143 -9.20 1.08 14.71
C VAL A 143 -8.98 2.36 13.90
N VAL A 144 -9.69 3.43 14.26
CA VAL A 144 -9.56 4.74 13.64
C VAL A 144 -9.09 5.74 14.68
N LEU A 145 -7.94 6.35 14.43
CA LEU A 145 -7.42 7.49 15.15
C LEU A 145 -7.81 8.76 14.37
N GLU A 146 -8.62 9.62 14.96
CA GLU A 146 -8.99 10.91 14.37
C GLU A 146 -8.24 12.05 15.07
N ASN A 147 -7.50 12.85 14.30
CA ASN A 147 -6.97 14.13 14.76
C ASN A 147 -8.11 15.16 14.87
N THR A 148 -8.42 15.58 16.09
CA THR A 148 -9.54 16.47 16.38
C THR A 148 -9.37 17.88 15.80
N LYS A 149 -8.11 18.34 15.60
CA LYS A 149 -7.79 19.68 15.10
C LYS A 149 -8.12 19.87 13.62
N ASN A 150 -7.89 18.84 12.80
CA ASN A 150 -7.94 18.97 11.33
C ASN A 150 -8.65 17.81 10.61
N LYS A 151 -9.21 16.86 11.36
CA LYS A 151 -9.96 15.70 10.85
C LYS A 151 -9.14 14.77 9.95
N ALA A 152 -7.81 14.77 10.09
CA ALA A 152 -6.97 13.70 9.58
C ALA A 152 -7.29 12.39 10.31
N ASN A 153 -7.26 11.27 9.62
CA ASN A 153 -7.49 9.96 10.21
C ASN A 153 -6.34 9.02 9.89
N LEU A 154 -6.00 8.15 10.84
CA LEU A 154 -5.11 7.02 10.67
C LEU A 154 -5.90 5.76 11.04
N LEU A 155 -6.11 4.89 10.06
CA LEU A 155 -6.92 3.69 10.18
C LEU A 155 -6.02 2.45 10.19
N PHE A 156 -6.33 1.51 11.08
CA PHE A 156 -5.74 0.18 11.11
C PHE A 156 -6.85 -0.83 10.87
N GLU A 157 -6.87 -1.52 9.72
CA GLU A 157 -7.85 -2.60 9.46
C GLU A 157 -7.69 -3.74 10.47
N THR A 158 -6.45 -3.99 10.86
CA THR A 158 -6.09 -4.84 11.99
C THR A 158 -4.91 -4.22 12.72
N THR A 159 -4.95 -4.29 14.05
CA THR A 159 -3.82 -3.97 14.93
C THR A 159 -2.99 -5.19 15.27
N SER A 160 -3.33 -6.36 14.72
CA SER A 160 -2.45 -7.52 14.72
C SER A 160 -1.14 -7.10 14.07
N LEU A 161 -0.08 -7.05 14.86
CA LEU A 161 1.26 -6.88 14.33
C LEU A 161 1.48 -7.98 13.30
N LYS A 162 1.86 -7.60 12.10
CA LYS A 162 2.44 -8.57 11.17
C LYS A 162 3.81 -8.90 11.73
N ILE A 163 3.86 -9.88 12.62
CA ILE A 163 5.09 -10.57 12.96
C ILE A 163 5.51 -11.25 11.67
N THR A 164 6.46 -10.64 10.99
CA THR A 164 7.04 -11.20 9.78
C THR A 164 8.12 -12.20 10.19
N ASP A 165 8.44 -13.15 9.32
CA ASP A 165 9.60 -14.02 9.56
C ASP A 165 10.92 -13.22 9.65
N LEU A 166 10.92 -11.90 9.42
CA LEU A 166 12.08 -11.03 9.52
C LEU A 166 12.64 -10.95 10.95
N LYS A 167 11.85 -11.14 12.02
CA LYS A 167 12.41 -11.26 13.38
C LYS A 167 13.37 -12.44 13.50
N LYS A 168 13.01 -13.57 12.87
CA LYS A 168 13.85 -14.76 12.83
C LYS A 168 15.14 -14.53 12.04
N LEU A 169 15.14 -13.51 11.17
CA LEU A 169 16.29 -13.04 10.42
C LEU A 169 17.03 -11.88 11.11
N GLY A 170 16.64 -11.53 12.35
CA GLY A 170 17.31 -10.50 13.14
C GLY A 170 16.90 -9.06 12.83
N PHE A 171 15.75 -8.81 12.22
CA PHE A 171 15.25 -7.44 11.98
C PHE A 171 14.17 -7.03 12.98
N ASN A 172 14.01 -5.72 13.17
CA ASN A 172 12.91 -5.15 13.93
C ASN A 172 11.58 -5.56 13.29
N ASP A 173 10.71 -6.21 14.07
CA ASP A 173 9.54 -6.94 13.57
C ASP A 173 8.20 -6.39 14.06
N PHE A 174 8.16 -5.10 14.37
CA PHE A 174 6.99 -4.42 14.87
C PHE A 174 6.46 -3.42 13.85
N VAL A 175 6.00 -3.91 12.68
CA VAL A 175 5.40 -3.04 11.67
C VAL A 175 3.89 -3.11 11.68
N LEU A 176 3.29 -2.04 12.19
CA LEU A 176 1.86 -1.80 12.09
C LEU A 176 1.58 -0.99 10.80
N ARG A 177 0.78 -1.57 9.89
CA ARG A 177 0.36 -0.87 8.67
C ARG A 177 -0.88 -0.05 8.94
N GLY A 178 -0.81 1.27 8.74
CA GLY A 178 -1.95 2.18 8.88
C GLY A 178 -2.22 2.96 7.61
N ASP A 179 -3.50 3.19 7.31
CA ASP A 179 -3.96 3.96 6.17
C ASP A 179 -4.31 5.39 6.60
N LEU A 180 -3.68 6.38 5.96
CA LEU A 180 -3.94 7.80 6.19
C LEU A 180 -5.10 8.28 5.31
N TYR A 181 -5.98 9.05 5.92
CA TYR A 181 -7.07 9.72 5.24
C TYR A 181 -7.14 11.19 5.64
N GLN A 182 -7.46 12.04 4.67
CA GLN A 182 -7.86 13.42 4.94
C GLN A 182 -9.33 13.58 4.52
N ARG A 183 -10.22 13.85 5.48
CA ARG A 183 -11.67 13.97 5.22
C ARG A 183 -12.20 12.77 4.41
N TYR A 184 -11.86 11.55 4.84
CA TYR A 184 -12.22 10.27 4.20
C TYR A 184 -11.67 10.03 2.79
N LYS A 185 -10.81 10.91 2.27
CA LYS A 185 -10.05 10.65 1.03
C LYS A 185 -8.77 9.92 1.38
N TYR A 186 -8.55 8.77 0.75
CA TYR A 186 -7.34 7.98 0.97
C TYR A 186 -6.11 8.74 0.50
N ASP A 187 -5.16 8.93 1.41
CA ASP A 187 -3.95 9.69 1.14
C ASP A 187 -2.78 8.76 0.84
N LEU A 188 -2.41 7.88 1.77
CA LEU A 188 -1.30 6.93 1.65
C LEU A 188 -1.39 5.87 2.77
N ALA A 189 -0.83 4.68 2.59
CA ALA A 189 -0.54 3.78 3.70
C ALA A 189 0.89 3.95 4.21
N VAL A 190 1.08 3.73 5.51
CA VAL A 190 2.37 3.82 6.19
C VAL A 190 2.64 2.54 6.99
N GLY A 191 3.90 2.13 7.03
CA GLY A 191 4.40 1.08 7.93
C GLY A 191 5.09 1.74 9.12
N LEU A 192 4.62 1.45 10.34
CA LEU A 192 5.12 2.05 11.58
C LEU A 192 6.00 1.06 12.33
N ASP A 193 7.28 1.39 12.54
CA ASP A 193 8.13 0.72 13.50
C ASP A 193 7.78 1.25 14.90
N LEU A 194 7.19 0.38 15.72
CA LEU A 194 6.71 0.76 17.06
C LEU A 194 7.84 0.97 18.08
N GLU A 195 9.00 0.36 17.88
CA GLU A 195 10.16 0.51 18.77
C GLU A 195 10.81 1.87 18.56
N ASN A 196 11.10 2.19 17.29
CA ASN A 196 11.74 3.46 16.92
C ASN A 196 10.74 4.61 16.79
N LYS A 197 9.43 4.33 16.82
CA LYS A 197 8.33 5.29 16.62
C LYS A 197 8.51 6.09 15.34
N LYS A 198 8.94 5.40 14.28
CA LYS A 198 9.17 5.98 12.95
C LYS A 198 8.30 5.31 11.90
N ILE A 199 8.02 6.07 10.86
CA ILE A 199 7.48 5.54 9.62
C ILE A 199 8.65 4.93 8.86
N VAL A 200 8.57 3.63 8.62
CA VAL A 200 9.58 2.84 7.93
C VAL A 200 9.04 2.24 6.63
N GLY A 201 7.75 2.40 6.34
CA GLY A 201 7.15 1.95 5.09
C GLY A 201 6.20 2.99 4.49
N LEU A 202 6.14 3.07 3.16
CA LEU A 202 5.20 3.90 2.40
C LEU A 202 4.58 3.05 1.29
N TYR A 203 3.25 3.07 1.17
CA TYR A 203 2.52 2.34 0.14
C TYR A 203 1.41 3.20 -0.45
N ASN A 204 1.31 3.22 -1.78
CA ASN A 204 0.37 4.08 -2.50
C ASN A 204 -0.92 3.36 -2.93
N SER A 205 -1.18 2.17 -2.41
CA SER A 205 -2.45 1.46 -2.54
C SER A 205 -2.75 0.62 -1.31
N ASN A 206 -4.04 0.36 -1.04
CA ASN A 206 -4.51 -0.62 -0.06
C ASN A 206 -5.40 -1.71 -0.68
N ASN A 207 -5.07 -2.16 -1.90
CA ASN A 207 -5.79 -3.13 -2.74
C ASN A 207 -7.12 -2.65 -3.32
N TYR A 208 -7.79 -1.69 -2.68
CA TYR A 208 -9.08 -1.14 -3.14
C TYR A 208 -8.98 0.31 -3.57
N LEU A 209 -8.15 1.08 -2.87
CA LEU A 209 -7.96 2.50 -3.09
C LEU A 209 -6.52 2.81 -3.47
N TRP A 210 -6.39 3.92 -4.18
CA TRP A 210 -5.11 4.43 -4.61
C TRP A 210 -4.88 5.80 -4.00
N ALA A 211 -3.68 5.98 -3.49
CA ALA A 211 -3.23 7.18 -2.83
C ALA A 211 -3.49 8.40 -3.72
N THR A 212 -4.07 9.45 -3.14
CA THR A 212 -4.21 10.73 -3.84
C THR A 212 -2.85 11.36 -4.11
N ARG A 213 -1.84 11.13 -3.26
CA ARG A 213 -0.45 11.52 -3.51
C ARG A 213 0.32 10.43 -4.25
N ASP A 214 1.09 10.85 -5.24
CA ASP A 214 1.96 9.96 -6.00
C ASP A 214 3.24 9.64 -5.21
N LEU A 215 3.37 8.41 -4.75
CA LEU A 215 4.67 7.84 -4.37
C LEU A 215 5.40 7.39 -5.64
N LYS A 216 6.59 7.96 -5.88
CA LYS A 216 7.42 7.66 -7.05
C LYS A 216 8.88 7.49 -6.64
N VAL A 217 9.58 6.64 -7.38
CA VAL A 217 11.03 6.46 -7.30
C VAL A 217 11.61 6.95 -8.62
N ASP A 218 12.36 8.05 -8.58
CA ASP A 218 12.93 8.66 -9.80
C ASP A 218 11.89 8.77 -10.93
N LYS A 219 10.73 9.38 -10.65
CA LYS A 219 9.58 9.54 -11.56
C LYS A 219 8.81 8.26 -11.94
N VAL A 220 9.32 7.06 -11.66
CA VAL A 220 8.61 5.78 -11.87
C VAL A 220 7.61 5.58 -10.74
N GLY A 221 6.35 5.29 -11.08
CA GLY A 221 5.33 4.93 -10.10
C GLY A 221 4.08 4.39 -10.75
N ILE A 222 2.92 4.59 -10.13
CA ILE A 222 1.64 4.11 -10.67
C ILE A 222 1.43 4.67 -12.09
N GLY A 223 1.02 3.79 -13.00
CA GLY A 223 0.80 4.11 -14.41
C GLY A 223 2.04 3.96 -15.31
N SER A 224 3.24 3.94 -14.72
CA SER A 224 4.44 3.48 -15.42
C SER A 224 4.35 1.99 -15.72
N THR A 225 5.21 1.44 -16.59
CA THR A 225 5.25 -0.01 -16.86
C THR A 225 6.50 -0.67 -16.29
N PHE A 226 6.48 -2.00 -16.17
CA PHE A 226 7.68 -2.74 -15.79
C PHE A 226 8.85 -2.54 -16.75
N ASN A 227 8.60 -2.34 -18.04
CA ASN A 227 9.67 -2.04 -19.00
C ASN A 227 10.28 -0.65 -18.81
N GLU A 228 9.47 0.38 -18.48
CA GLU A 228 10.01 1.70 -18.14
C GLU A 228 10.83 1.66 -16.83
N MET A 229 10.35 0.89 -15.85
CA MET A 229 11.05 0.64 -14.60
C MET A 229 12.38 -0.09 -14.84
N TYR A 230 12.37 -1.16 -15.63
CA TYR A 230 13.58 -1.93 -15.99
C TYR A 230 14.58 -1.09 -16.78
N ALA A 231 14.12 -0.31 -17.75
CA ALA A 231 15.00 0.59 -18.52
C ALA A 231 15.74 1.59 -17.62
N LYS A 232 15.18 1.90 -16.44
CA LYS A 232 15.75 2.86 -15.51
C LYS A 232 16.63 2.25 -14.43
N PHE A 233 16.26 1.08 -13.91
CA PHE A 233 16.92 0.48 -12.76
C PHE A 233 17.64 -0.83 -13.06
N GLY A 234 17.49 -1.36 -14.28
CA GLY A 234 18.12 -2.60 -14.72
C GLY A 234 17.49 -3.84 -14.07
N THR A 235 18.31 -4.86 -13.83
CA THR A 235 17.86 -6.13 -13.27
C THR A 235 17.41 -5.96 -11.81
N PRO A 236 16.19 -6.42 -11.46
CA PRO A 236 15.69 -6.39 -10.08
C PRO A 236 16.37 -7.45 -9.23
N THR A 237 16.31 -7.33 -7.91
CA THR A 237 16.76 -8.39 -6.99
C THR A 237 15.81 -9.59 -6.99
N PHE A 238 14.50 -9.34 -7.13
CA PHE A 238 13.54 -10.43 -7.16
C PHE A 238 12.31 -10.15 -8.00
N ILE A 239 11.69 -11.24 -8.45
CA ILE A 239 10.34 -11.26 -9.01
C ILE A 239 9.54 -12.29 -8.21
N ARG A 240 8.36 -11.89 -7.74
CA ARG A 240 7.41 -12.77 -7.03
C ARG A 240 6.06 -12.79 -7.72
N LYS A 241 5.44 -13.96 -7.72
CA LYS A 241 4.10 -14.21 -8.25
C LYS A 241 3.17 -14.61 -7.12
N GLN A 242 2.04 -13.92 -7.02
CA GLN A 242 1.02 -14.28 -6.06
C GLN A 242 -0.33 -14.39 -6.76
N LYS A 243 -1.00 -15.52 -6.55
CA LYS A 243 -2.37 -15.72 -7.01
C LYS A 243 -3.32 -15.40 -5.85
N ALA A 244 -4.10 -14.33 -5.99
CA ALA A 244 -5.22 -14.05 -5.11
C ALA A 244 -6.52 -14.55 -5.77
N LYS A 245 -7.60 -14.55 -4.99
CA LYS A 245 -8.91 -15.01 -5.47
C LYS A 245 -9.41 -14.19 -6.67
N GLU A 246 -9.26 -12.86 -6.60
CA GLU A 246 -9.85 -11.94 -7.59
C GLU A 246 -8.85 -11.48 -8.66
N PHE A 247 -7.55 -11.49 -8.34
CA PHE A 247 -6.47 -10.98 -9.18
C PHE A 247 -5.16 -11.78 -9.00
N ASN A 248 -4.27 -11.67 -9.97
CA ASN A 248 -2.90 -12.13 -9.89
C ASN A 248 -1.98 -10.91 -9.73
N LEU A 249 -1.01 -11.04 -8.82
CA LEU A 249 -0.03 -10.01 -8.52
C LEU A 249 1.35 -10.46 -9.01
N THR A 250 2.02 -9.57 -9.73
CA THR A 250 3.45 -9.65 -9.98
C THR A 250 4.15 -8.55 -9.19
N SER A 251 5.15 -8.93 -8.41
CA SER A 251 5.95 -8.00 -7.60
C SER A 251 7.38 -8.03 -8.10
N VAL A 252 7.93 -6.88 -8.46
CA VAL A 252 9.31 -6.72 -8.91
C VAL A 252 10.05 -5.85 -7.91
N GLY A 253 11.04 -6.42 -7.23
CA GLY A 253 11.69 -5.81 -6.07
C GLY A 253 13.16 -5.55 -6.25
N TYR A 254 13.62 -4.44 -5.68
CA TYR A 254 15.02 -4.05 -5.54
C TYR A 254 15.32 -3.95 -4.06
N SER A 255 16.40 -4.57 -3.61
CA SER A 255 16.81 -4.50 -2.20
C SER A 255 18.29 -4.28 -2.04
N PHE A 256 18.66 -3.64 -0.93
CA PHE A 256 20.03 -3.35 -0.55
C PHE A 256 20.18 -3.38 0.98
N PHE A 257 21.33 -3.87 1.45
CA PHE A 257 21.75 -3.84 2.85
C PHE A 257 22.79 -2.75 3.04
N ASP A 258 22.56 -1.84 3.98
CA ASP A 258 23.55 -0.82 4.34
C ASP A 258 24.69 -1.38 5.22
N GLU A 259 25.65 -0.53 5.57
CA GLU A 259 26.81 -0.89 6.41
C GLU A 259 26.42 -1.39 7.81
N ASN A 260 25.21 -1.07 8.27
CA ASN A 260 24.65 -1.54 9.55
C ASN A 260 23.73 -2.76 9.36
N ASN A 261 23.74 -3.39 8.19
CA ASN A 261 22.83 -4.45 7.77
C ASN A 261 21.34 -4.07 7.79
N ASN A 262 21.00 -2.78 7.84
CA ASN A 262 19.60 -2.37 7.63
C ASN A 262 19.23 -2.65 6.19
N VAL A 263 17.99 -3.09 5.96
CA VAL A 263 17.53 -3.40 4.60
C VAL A 263 16.57 -2.33 4.09
N SER A 264 16.82 -1.88 2.87
CA SER A 264 15.88 -1.10 2.07
C SER A 264 15.30 -1.97 0.97
N ILE A 265 13.98 -1.91 0.78
CA ILE A 265 13.26 -2.68 -0.24
C ILE A 265 12.30 -1.73 -0.97
N ILE A 266 12.38 -1.72 -2.30
CA ILE A 266 11.43 -1.03 -3.17
C ILE A 266 10.78 -2.06 -4.06
N VAL A 267 9.46 -2.11 -4.05
CA VAL A 267 8.69 -3.07 -4.83
C VAL A 267 7.69 -2.36 -5.73
N PHE A 268 7.73 -2.70 -7.01
CA PHE A 268 6.74 -2.31 -8.00
C PHE A 268 5.80 -3.48 -8.24
N HIS A 269 4.52 -3.24 -8.08
CA HIS A 269 3.50 -4.27 -8.26
C HIS A 269 2.68 -4.03 -9.51
N HIS A 270 2.34 -5.12 -10.20
CA HIS A 270 1.30 -5.16 -11.22
C HIS A 270 0.23 -6.16 -10.78
N SER A 271 -0.99 -5.68 -10.58
CA SER A 271 -2.17 -6.50 -10.45
C SER A 271 -2.85 -6.60 -11.81
N ASP A 272 -3.15 -7.82 -12.29
CA ASP A 272 -3.83 -8.05 -13.57
C ASP A 272 -5.30 -7.55 -13.57
N LYS A 273 -5.85 -7.27 -12.38
CA LYS A 273 -7.13 -6.59 -12.20
C LYS A 273 -7.08 -5.54 -11.11
N VAL A 274 -7.90 -4.51 -11.26
CA VAL A 274 -8.03 -3.39 -10.32
C VAL A 274 -9.50 -3.19 -9.96
N PHE A 275 -9.79 -2.84 -8.70
CA PHE A 275 -11.14 -2.55 -8.27
C PHE A 275 -11.57 -1.15 -8.74
N ASN A 276 -12.65 -1.05 -9.51
CA ASN A 276 -13.12 0.22 -10.07
C ASN A 276 -14.21 0.93 -9.24
N GLY A 277 -14.52 0.42 -8.04
CA GLY A 277 -15.63 0.88 -7.19
C GLY A 277 -16.89 0.01 -7.28
N ARG A 278 -16.96 -0.90 -8.27
CA ARG A 278 -18.04 -1.87 -8.44
C ARG A 278 -17.51 -3.30 -8.50
N GLU A 279 -16.48 -3.53 -9.29
CA GLU A 279 -15.92 -4.86 -9.54
C GLU A 279 -14.43 -4.80 -9.86
N PHE A 280 -13.79 -5.97 -9.93
CA PHE A 280 -12.41 -6.10 -10.41
C PHE A 280 -12.41 -6.19 -11.93
N VAL A 281 -11.80 -5.21 -12.58
CA VAL A 281 -11.67 -5.10 -14.03
C VAL A 281 -10.22 -5.27 -14.45
N ALA A 282 -9.99 -5.76 -15.66
CA ALA A 282 -8.64 -5.97 -16.19
C ALA A 282 -7.85 -4.65 -16.19
N SER A 283 -6.59 -4.73 -15.78
CA SER A 283 -5.64 -3.64 -15.93
C SER A 283 -4.85 -3.78 -17.23
N LYS A 284 -4.25 -2.67 -17.68
CA LYS A 284 -3.34 -2.69 -18.83
C LYS A 284 -2.13 -3.61 -18.54
N PRO A 285 -1.65 -4.40 -19.51
CA PRO A 285 -0.57 -5.36 -19.27
C PRO A 285 0.69 -4.72 -18.67
N ASN A 286 1.28 -5.32 -17.64
CA ASN A 286 2.57 -4.89 -17.05
C ASN A 286 2.60 -3.43 -16.56
N ILE A 287 1.43 -2.82 -16.33
CA ILE A 287 1.32 -1.48 -15.73
C ILE A 287 1.52 -1.57 -14.22
N ILE A 288 2.32 -0.67 -13.66
CA ILE A 288 2.54 -0.57 -12.23
C ILE A 288 1.25 -0.05 -11.59
N THR A 289 0.67 -0.88 -10.74
CA THR A 289 -0.55 -0.59 -9.97
C THR A 289 -0.21 -0.18 -8.54
N GLU A 290 0.95 -0.52 -8.00
CA GLU A 290 1.38 -0.07 -6.66
C GLU A 290 2.89 0.07 -6.60
N VAL A 291 3.35 1.03 -5.79
CA VAL A 291 4.73 1.16 -5.33
C VAL A 291 4.72 1.01 -3.82
N ALA A 292 5.52 0.08 -3.33
CA ALA A 292 5.79 -0.14 -1.92
C ALA A 292 7.26 0.17 -1.65
N VAL A 293 7.53 0.92 -0.59
CA VAL A 293 8.89 1.20 -0.11
C VAL A 293 8.96 0.85 1.35
N ASP A 294 9.94 0.05 1.72
CA ASP A 294 10.20 -0.38 3.09
C ASP A 294 11.67 -0.15 3.45
N PHE A 295 11.87 0.28 4.69
CA PHE A 295 13.13 0.27 5.40
C PHE A 295 12.95 -0.62 6.64
N ARG A 296 13.97 -1.39 7.02
CA ARG A 296 13.96 -2.18 8.25
C ARG A 296 15.31 -2.07 8.93
N TYR A 297 15.27 -1.77 10.22
CA TYR A 297 16.43 -1.82 11.08
C TYR A 297 16.83 -3.26 11.35
N MET A 298 18.11 -3.55 11.31
CA MET A 298 18.65 -4.76 11.93
C MET A 298 18.45 -4.63 13.45
N SER A 299 17.84 -5.63 14.08
CA SER A 299 17.79 -5.74 15.54
C SER A 299 19.22 -5.96 16.05
N LYS A 300 19.64 -5.12 16.99
CA LYS A 300 20.91 -5.26 17.70
C LYS A 300 20.81 -6.31 18.80
#